data_AF-A0A0Q0HLH9-F1
#
_entry.id   AF-A0A0Q0HLH9-F1
#
_cell.length_a   1.000
_cell.length_b   1.000
_cell.length_c   1.000
_cell.angle_alpha   90.00
_cell.angle_beta   90.00
_cell.angle_gamma   90.00
#
_symmetry.space_group_name_H-M   'P 1'
#
loop_
_entity.id
_entity.type
_entity.pdbx_description
1 polymer ?
#
loop_
_entity_poly.entity_id
_entity_poly.type
_entity_poly.pdbx_seq_one_letter_code
_entity_poly.pdbx_strand_id
1 'polypeptide(L)'
;MSNDISSASSSYMDSLRWNQSSTQTTEEDNNTLSQEDFFSLLTQQLSFQDPSNPADNDQMIAQMTNFTMAEGISNLNEKFDSLTASMTSNSALQASTLVGKQALLESDTIDFDGENLAKGSVVAETAVESLTLRITDSSGQLVRTIELGSQSAGALRFEWDGKDNDGNVLPEGEYDISAEGFVNGDYSSMPMATFKNIESVNINGASGIIVNTKEGAVRLTDIAEIA
;
A
#
# COMPACT_ATOMS: atom_id res chain seq x y z
N MET A 1 50.89 -51.64 3.69
CA MET A 1 51.24 -50.22 3.90
C MET A 1 50.14 -49.61 4.74
N SER A 2 50.35 -49.53 6.05
CA SER A 2 49.48 -48.81 6.99
C SER A 2 49.75 -47.31 6.85
N ASN A 3 48.71 -46.50 7.00
CA ASN A 3 48.88 -45.11 7.39
C ASN A 3 47.79 -44.76 8.41
N ASP A 4 48.21 -44.72 9.67
CA ASP A 4 47.56 -43.98 10.75
C ASP A 4 47.69 -42.48 10.48
N ILE A 5 46.59 -41.74 10.63
CA ILE A 5 46.64 -40.29 10.88
C ILE A 5 45.66 -39.99 12.02
N SER A 6 46.22 -39.87 13.22
CA SER A 6 45.63 -39.15 14.33
C SER A 6 46.09 -37.68 14.25
N SER A 7 45.16 -36.72 14.26
CA SER A 7 45.25 -35.52 15.10
C SER A 7 44.11 -34.53 14.82
N ALA A 8 43.27 -34.34 15.84
CA ALA A 8 42.88 -33.05 16.39
C ALA A 8 42.57 -31.90 15.41
N SER A 9 41.28 -31.55 15.29
CA SER A 9 40.81 -30.15 15.21
C SER A 9 39.29 -30.09 15.04
N SER A 10 38.54 -30.01 16.14
CA SER A 10 37.13 -29.56 16.04
C SER A 10 36.62 -28.90 17.32
N SER A 11 37.51 -28.33 18.15
CA SER A 11 37.14 -27.44 19.26
C SER A 11 36.74 -26.04 18.79
N TYR A 12 36.94 -25.70 17.51
CA TYR A 12 36.55 -24.42 16.90
C TYR A 12 35.13 -24.41 16.31
N MET A 13 34.45 -25.56 16.24
CA MET A 13 33.09 -25.65 15.68
C MET A 13 32.00 -25.63 16.76
N ASP A 14 32.37 -25.81 18.03
CA ASP A 14 31.43 -25.78 19.15
C ASP A 14 31.17 -24.35 19.67
N SER A 15 32.07 -23.41 19.37
CA SER A 15 31.92 -21.98 19.72
C SER A 15 31.01 -21.19 18.77
N LEU A 16 30.53 -21.81 17.69
CA LEU A 16 29.61 -21.22 16.72
C LEU A 16 28.15 -21.67 16.91
N ARG A 17 27.88 -22.51 17.91
CA ARG A 17 26.50 -22.75 18.35
C ARG A 17 26.02 -21.53 19.12
N TRP A 18 25.13 -20.79 18.48
CA TRP A 18 24.31 -19.74 19.07
C TRP A 18 23.68 -20.26 20.37
N ASN A 19 24.28 -19.90 21.50
CA ASN A 19 23.71 -20.14 22.80
C ASN A 19 22.58 -19.12 22.97
N GLN A 20 21.34 -19.58 22.82
CA GLN A 20 20.16 -18.80 23.13
C GLN A 20 20.12 -18.60 24.64
N SER A 21 20.86 -17.61 25.13
CA SER A 21 20.68 -17.06 26.46
C SER A 21 19.24 -16.57 26.55
N SER A 22 18.38 -17.36 27.19
CA SER A 22 17.09 -16.88 27.67
C SER A 22 17.35 -15.76 28.65
N THR A 23 17.31 -14.52 28.16
CA THR A 23 17.06 -13.36 29.02
C THR A 23 15.72 -13.62 29.68
N GLN A 24 15.76 -14.03 30.96
CA GLN A 24 14.65 -13.82 31.87
C GLN A 24 14.31 -12.33 31.76
N THR A 25 13.23 -12.03 31.04
CA THR A 25 12.46 -10.83 31.31
C THR A 25 12.04 -10.96 32.76
N THR A 26 12.76 -10.27 33.64
CA THR A 26 12.22 -9.89 34.94
C THR A 26 10.89 -9.23 34.62
N GLU A 27 9.79 -9.91 34.96
CA GLU A 27 8.49 -9.26 35.04
C GLU A 27 8.71 -8.05 35.95
N GLU A 28 8.60 -6.84 35.39
CA GLU A 28 8.36 -5.68 36.22
C GLU A 28 7.06 -5.96 36.94
N ASP A 29 7.18 -6.37 38.20
CA ASP A 29 6.09 -6.47 39.13
C ASP A 29 5.50 -5.07 39.21
N ASN A 30 4.44 -4.86 38.42
CA ASN A 30 3.69 -3.62 38.36
C ASN A 30 3.17 -3.36 39.77
N ASN A 31 3.93 -2.57 40.53
CA ASN A 31 3.58 -2.08 41.87
C ASN A 31 2.45 -1.04 41.80
N THR A 32 1.45 -1.30 40.95
CA THR A 32 0.18 -0.63 40.85
C THR A 32 -0.76 -1.35 41.80
N LEU A 33 -1.17 -0.68 42.89
CA LEU A 33 -2.26 -1.15 43.74
C LEU A 33 -3.42 -1.56 42.84
N SER A 34 -3.70 -2.86 42.78
CA SER A 34 -4.80 -3.36 41.97
C SER A 34 -6.12 -2.86 42.58
N GLN A 35 -7.15 -2.74 41.76
CA GLN A 35 -8.50 -2.42 42.24
C GLN A 35 -8.94 -3.37 43.38
N GLU A 36 -8.47 -4.62 43.35
CA GLU A 36 -8.70 -5.64 44.37
C GLU A 36 -7.96 -5.35 45.68
N ASP A 37 -6.69 -4.93 45.63
CA ASP A 37 -5.92 -4.50 46.80
C ASP A 37 -6.53 -3.25 47.46
N PHE A 38 -7.05 -2.32 46.64
CA PHE A 38 -7.76 -1.16 47.13
C PHE A 38 -9.08 -1.52 47.81
N PHE A 39 -9.90 -2.40 47.22
CA PHE A 39 -11.14 -2.86 47.84
C PHE A 39 -10.91 -3.64 49.13
N SER A 40 -9.81 -4.40 49.21
CA SER A 40 -9.34 -5.08 50.43
C SER A 40 -8.98 -4.07 51.52
N LEU A 41 -8.20 -3.05 51.20
CA LEU A 41 -7.85 -1.98 52.14
C LEU A 41 -9.07 -1.15 52.58
N LEU A 42 -10.00 -0.89 51.66
CA LEU A 42 -11.25 -0.17 51.93
C LEU A 42 -12.19 -0.96 52.86
N THR A 43 -12.32 -2.28 52.66
CA THR A 43 -13.09 -3.15 53.55
C THR A 43 -12.44 -3.30 54.93
N GLN A 44 -11.10 -3.38 54.97
CA GLN A 44 -10.34 -3.40 56.22
C GLN A 44 -10.51 -2.09 57.00
N GLN A 45 -10.45 -0.92 56.35
CA GLN A 45 -10.64 0.39 56.97
C GLN A 45 -12.10 0.59 57.43
N LEU A 46 -13.11 0.24 56.63
CA LEU A 46 -14.52 0.31 57.04
C LEU A 46 -14.83 -0.54 58.29
N SER A 47 -14.11 -1.65 58.51
CA SER A 47 -14.26 -2.47 59.71
C SER A 47 -13.69 -1.84 60.99
N PHE A 48 -12.81 -0.83 60.86
CA PHE A 48 -12.05 -0.23 61.96
C PHE A 48 -12.24 1.30 62.12
N GLN A 49 -13.13 1.92 61.34
CA GLN A 49 -13.37 3.38 61.38
C GLN A 49 -14.27 3.79 62.56
N ASP A 50 -13.89 4.89 63.23
CA ASP A 50 -14.75 5.63 64.14
C ASP A 50 -15.78 6.44 63.32
N PRO A 51 -17.10 6.32 63.60
CA PRO A 51 -18.18 6.93 62.81
C PRO A 51 -18.17 8.48 62.77
N SER A 52 -17.25 9.15 63.47
CA SER A 52 -17.20 10.61 63.57
C SER A 52 -16.38 11.33 62.48
N ASN A 53 -15.64 10.64 61.59
CA ASN A 53 -14.81 11.33 60.57
C ASN A 53 -14.66 10.59 59.21
N PRO A 54 -15.69 10.61 58.33
CA PRO A 54 -15.70 9.85 57.08
C PRO A 54 -14.92 10.46 55.88
N ALA A 55 -14.44 11.71 55.98
CA ALA A 55 -13.96 12.49 54.83
C ALA A 55 -12.65 12.01 54.17
N ASP A 56 -11.76 11.31 54.89
CA ASP A 56 -10.48 10.82 54.33
C ASP A 56 -10.67 9.66 53.34
N ASN A 57 -11.77 8.90 53.45
CA ASN A 57 -12.07 7.80 52.52
C ASN A 57 -12.56 8.32 51.15
N ASP A 58 -13.32 9.42 51.13
CA ASP A 58 -13.86 9.99 49.89
C ASP A 58 -12.75 10.53 48.97
N GLN A 59 -11.70 11.11 49.56
CA GLN A 59 -10.57 11.66 48.80
C GLN A 59 -9.71 10.56 48.18
N MET A 60 -9.54 9.42 48.87
CA MET A 60 -8.82 8.25 48.34
C MET A 60 -9.63 7.54 47.25
N ILE A 61 -10.95 7.41 47.42
CA ILE A 61 -11.86 6.88 46.38
C ILE A 61 -11.84 7.76 45.13
N ALA A 62 -11.83 9.10 45.29
CA ALA A 62 -11.72 10.04 44.17
C ALA A 62 -10.38 9.90 43.43
N GLN A 63 -9.26 9.74 44.14
CA GLN A 63 -7.95 9.50 43.53
C GLN A 63 -7.90 8.15 42.79
N MET A 64 -8.43 7.08 43.38
CA MET A 64 -8.49 5.76 42.71
C MET A 64 -9.41 5.76 41.49
N THR A 65 -10.52 6.49 41.55
CA THR A 65 -11.41 6.66 40.38
C THR A 65 -10.67 7.38 39.24
N ASN A 66 -9.89 8.42 39.56
CA ASN A 66 -9.07 9.11 38.57
C ASN A 66 -7.98 8.18 37.99
N PHE A 67 -7.35 7.33 38.81
CA PHE A 67 -6.39 6.32 38.32
C PHE A 67 -7.05 5.27 37.43
N THR A 68 -8.21 4.74 37.83
CA THR A 68 -8.97 3.76 37.02
C THR A 68 -9.44 4.37 35.70
N MET A 69 -9.83 5.65 35.69
CA MET A 69 -10.17 6.38 34.47
C MET A 69 -8.93 6.57 33.59
N ALA A 70 -7.79 6.95 34.15
CA ALA A 70 -6.54 7.11 33.41
C ALA A 70 -6.07 5.77 32.81
N GLU A 71 -6.14 4.69 33.56
CA GLU A 71 -5.84 3.32 33.11
C GLU A 71 -6.84 2.86 32.04
N GLY A 72 -8.13 3.19 32.20
CA GLY A 72 -9.15 2.96 31.18
C GLY A 72 -8.85 3.68 29.86
N ILE A 73 -8.39 4.93 29.92
CA ILE A 73 -7.95 5.71 28.75
C ILE A 73 -6.69 5.10 28.13
N SER A 74 -5.73 4.68 28.95
CA SER A 74 -4.50 4.02 28.48
C SER A 74 -4.83 2.72 27.73
N ASN A 75 -5.66 1.87 28.31
CA ASN A 75 -6.16 0.65 27.68
C ASN A 75 -6.90 0.97 26.36
N LEU A 76 -7.69 2.04 26.31
CA LEU A 76 -8.38 2.46 25.09
C LEU A 76 -7.39 2.85 23.99
N ASN A 77 -6.34 3.60 24.32
CA ASN A 77 -5.29 3.97 23.37
C ASN A 77 -4.58 2.72 22.83
N GLU A 78 -4.23 1.75 23.69
CA GLU A 78 -3.62 0.48 23.24
C GLU A 78 -4.53 -0.31 22.30
N LYS A 79 -5.84 -0.37 22.59
CA LYS A 79 -6.81 -0.99 21.67
C LYS A 79 -6.93 -0.22 20.36
N PHE A 80 -6.81 1.10 20.39
CA PHE A 80 -6.84 1.94 19.20
C PHE A 80 -5.59 1.74 18.33
N ASP A 81 -4.41 1.60 18.94
CA ASP A 81 -3.17 1.27 18.23
C ASP A 81 -3.25 -0.12 17.60
N SER A 82 -3.77 -1.11 18.35
CA SER A 82 -4.02 -2.46 17.82
C SER A 82 -5.01 -2.46 16.65
N LEU A 83 -6.09 -1.66 16.73
CA LEU A 83 -7.04 -1.48 15.63
C LEU A 83 -6.35 -0.87 14.41
N THR A 84 -5.54 0.18 14.61
CA THR A 84 -4.80 0.85 13.52
C THR A 84 -3.80 -0.09 12.86
N ALA A 85 -3.10 -0.93 13.65
CA ALA A 85 -2.22 -1.96 13.15
C ALA A 85 -2.98 -3.03 12.34
N SER A 86 -4.17 -3.44 12.79
CA SER A 86 -5.04 -4.36 12.05
C SER A 86 -5.54 -3.75 10.75
N MET A 87 -5.93 -2.48 10.74
CA MET A 87 -6.35 -1.77 9.53
C MET A 87 -5.19 -1.67 8.53
N THR A 88 -3.99 -1.32 9.00
CA THR A 88 -2.77 -1.28 8.17
C THR A 88 -2.45 -2.64 7.58
N SER A 89 -2.58 -3.72 8.36
CA SER A 89 -2.38 -5.10 7.89
C SER A 89 -3.40 -5.49 6.81
N ASN A 90 -4.66 -5.07 6.95
CA ASN A 90 -5.69 -5.30 5.94
C ASN A 90 -5.43 -4.51 4.65
N SER A 91 -4.97 -3.25 4.77
CA SER A 91 -4.52 -2.46 3.62
C SER A 91 -3.32 -3.10 2.93
N ALA A 92 -2.40 -3.71 3.69
CA ALA A 92 -1.27 -4.44 3.13
C ALA A 92 -1.71 -5.66 2.32
N LEU A 93 -2.70 -6.40 2.80
CA LEU A 93 -3.27 -7.52 2.07
C LEU A 93 -3.93 -7.07 0.76
N GLN A 94 -4.70 -5.99 0.79
CA GLN A 94 -5.30 -5.40 -0.42
C GLN A 94 -4.21 -4.97 -1.40
N ALA A 95 -3.20 -4.24 -0.93
CA ALA A 95 -2.09 -3.77 -1.74
C ALA A 95 -1.30 -4.94 -2.37
N SER A 96 -1.11 -6.05 -1.64
CA SER A 96 -0.43 -7.24 -2.15
C SER A 96 -1.14 -7.86 -3.36
N THR A 97 -2.46 -7.70 -3.49
CA THR A 97 -3.20 -8.19 -4.67
C THR A 97 -3.04 -7.31 -5.90
N LEU A 98 -2.49 -6.10 -5.74
CA LEU A 98 -2.27 -5.15 -6.83
C LEU A 98 -0.93 -5.37 -7.54
N VAL A 99 0.07 -5.95 -6.87
CA VAL A 99 1.37 -6.21 -7.49
C VAL A 99 1.21 -7.20 -8.65
N GLY A 100 1.73 -6.84 -9.83
CA GLY A 100 1.57 -7.59 -11.07
C GLY A 100 0.23 -7.40 -11.78
N LYS A 101 -0.67 -6.56 -11.25
CA LYS A 101 -1.82 -6.04 -11.98
C LYS A 101 -1.43 -4.84 -12.83
N GLN A 102 -2.32 -4.40 -13.69
CA GLN A 102 -2.13 -3.19 -14.49
C GLN A 102 -3.03 -2.06 -14.00
N ALA A 103 -2.48 -0.86 -13.86
CA ALA A 103 -3.21 0.36 -13.53
C ALA A 103 -3.37 1.23 -14.78
N LEU A 104 -4.56 1.78 -15.01
CA LEU A 104 -4.78 2.78 -16.06
C LEU A 104 -4.32 4.15 -15.55
N LEU A 105 -3.23 4.65 -16.12
CA LEU A 105 -2.58 5.90 -15.73
C LEU A 105 -2.47 6.84 -16.92
N GLU A 106 -2.57 8.15 -16.67
CA GLU A 106 -2.30 9.16 -17.69
C GLU A 106 -0.86 9.01 -18.20
N SER A 107 -0.71 8.76 -19.50
CA SER A 107 0.57 8.46 -20.12
C SER A 107 0.46 8.59 -21.64
N ASP A 108 1.52 9.14 -22.23
CA ASP A 108 1.71 9.27 -23.68
C ASP A 108 2.50 8.08 -24.26
N THR A 109 2.69 7.01 -23.48
CA THR A 109 3.36 5.79 -23.95
C THR A 109 2.49 4.56 -23.71
N ILE A 110 2.66 3.57 -24.58
CA ILE A 110 1.99 2.27 -24.49
C ILE A 110 3.00 1.14 -24.56
N ASP A 111 2.89 0.20 -23.65
CA ASP A 111 3.72 -1.00 -23.62
C ASP A 111 3.05 -2.11 -24.44
N PHE A 112 3.79 -2.69 -25.39
CA PHE A 112 3.39 -3.87 -26.17
C PHE A 112 4.28 -5.04 -25.81
N ASP A 113 3.67 -6.17 -25.44
CA ASP A 113 4.36 -7.38 -24.97
C ASP A 113 4.74 -8.36 -26.10
N GLY A 114 4.54 -7.96 -27.36
CA GLY A 114 4.82 -8.79 -28.52
C GLY A 114 3.69 -9.72 -28.95
N GLU A 115 2.66 -9.93 -28.12
CA GLU A 115 1.63 -10.94 -28.35
C GLU A 115 0.19 -10.43 -28.15
N ASN A 116 -0.08 -9.73 -27.05
CA ASN A 116 -1.42 -9.32 -26.63
C ASN A 116 -1.77 -7.90 -27.09
N LEU A 117 -3.06 -7.62 -27.20
CA LEU A 117 -3.55 -6.28 -27.52
C LEU A 117 -3.14 -5.29 -26.42
N ALA A 118 -2.40 -4.26 -26.81
CA ALA A 118 -2.10 -3.13 -25.95
C ALA A 118 -3.34 -2.24 -25.84
N LYS A 119 -3.69 -1.77 -24.64
CA LYS A 119 -4.96 -1.08 -24.37
C LYS A 119 -4.76 0.26 -23.70
N GLY A 120 -5.67 1.18 -23.98
CA GLY A 120 -5.72 2.47 -23.33
C GLY A 120 -7.06 3.16 -23.50
N SER A 121 -7.13 4.39 -23.02
CA SER A 121 -8.27 5.27 -23.17
C SER A 121 -7.81 6.66 -23.59
N VAL A 122 -8.54 7.26 -24.53
CA VAL A 122 -8.47 8.70 -24.80
C VAL A 122 -9.60 9.35 -24.00
N VAL A 123 -9.37 10.53 -23.42
CA VAL A 123 -10.40 11.27 -22.69
C VAL A 123 -10.73 12.54 -23.47
N ALA A 124 -11.95 12.61 -23.98
CA ALA A 124 -12.47 13.78 -24.68
C ALA A 124 -13.43 14.56 -23.74
N GLU A 125 -13.06 15.78 -23.36
CA GLU A 125 -13.92 16.62 -22.49
C GLU A 125 -15.23 17.04 -23.17
N THR A 126 -15.18 17.20 -24.50
CA THR A 126 -16.31 17.55 -25.36
C THR A 126 -16.34 16.63 -26.57
N ALA A 127 -17.42 16.68 -27.36
CA ALA A 127 -17.49 15.88 -28.58
C ALA A 127 -16.42 16.32 -29.59
N VAL A 128 -15.79 15.35 -30.24
CA VAL A 128 -14.77 15.55 -31.27
C VAL A 128 -15.29 15.16 -32.64
N GLU A 129 -15.01 16.00 -33.63
CA GLU A 129 -15.46 15.82 -35.01
C GLU A 129 -14.64 14.73 -35.73
N SER A 130 -13.36 14.66 -35.39
CA SER A 130 -12.47 13.58 -35.81
C SER A 130 -11.41 13.36 -34.74
N LEU A 131 -11.06 12.10 -34.51
CA LEU A 131 -10.01 11.67 -33.62
C LEU A 131 -9.13 10.65 -34.35
N THR A 132 -7.83 10.85 -34.24
CA THR A 132 -6.80 9.97 -34.79
C THR A 132 -5.81 9.65 -33.68
N LEU A 133 -5.55 8.36 -33.48
CA LEU A 133 -4.46 7.89 -32.62
C LEU A 133 -3.24 7.61 -33.49
N ARG A 134 -2.12 8.23 -33.16
CA ARG A 134 -0.81 8.00 -33.78
C ARG A 134 0.06 7.20 -32.84
N ILE A 135 0.82 6.27 -33.38
CA ILE A 135 1.77 5.46 -32.64
C ILE A 135 3.13 5.59 -33.32
N THR A 136 4.14 5.97 -32.54
CA THR A 136 5.52 6.16 -32.98
C THR A 136 6.46 5.24 -32.22
N ASP A 137 7.50 4.77 -32.88
CA ASP A 137 8.57 4.02 -32.22
C ASP A 137 9.55 4.93 -31.47
N SER A 138 10.52 4.34 -30.76
CA SER A 138 11.57 5.06 -30.02
C SER A 138 12.46 5.98 -30.87
N SER A 139 12.42 5.85 -32.20
CA SER A 139 13.13 6.73 -33.12
C SER A 139 12.29 7.92 -33.59
N GLY A 140 11.02 7.99 -33.17
CA GLY A 140 10.03 8.96 -33.60
C GLY A 140 9.41 8.65 -34.96
N GLN A 141 9.62 7.44 -35.50
CA GLN A 141 9.01 7.04 -36.75
C GLN A 141 7.54 6.64 -36.51
N LEU A 142 6.63 7.20 -37.31
CA LEU A 142 5.22 6.83 -37.30
C LEU A 142 5.06 5.40 -37.83
N VAL A 143 4.67 4.50 -36.94
CA VAL A 143 4.47 3.07 -37.26
C VAL A 143 3.01 2.74 -37.52
N ARG A 144 2.08 3.39 -36.83
CA ARG A 144 0.64 3.12 -36.97
C ARG A 144 -0.19 4.38 -36.82
N THR A 145 -1.23 4.46 -37.64
CA THR A 145 -2.30 5.45 -37.49
C THR A 145 -3.63 4.71 -37.35
N ILE A 146 -4.42 5.09 -36.34
CA ILE A 146 -5.76 4.52 -36.10
C ILE A 146 -6.76 5.67 -36.15
N GLU A 147 -7.59 5.67 -37.19
CA GLU A 147 -8.67 6.65 -37.35
C GLU A 147 -9.88 6.20 -36.51
N LEU A 148 -10.19 6.95 -35.46
CA LEU A 148 -11.32 6.69 -34.57
C LEU A 148 -12.56 7.50 -34.98
N GLY A 149 -12.42 8.47 -35.90
CA GLY A 149 -13.53 9.26 -36.43
C GLY A 149 -14.15 10.19 -35.41
N SER A 150 -15.42 10.54 -35.60
CA SER A 150 -16.17 11.42 -34.67
C SER A 150 -16.51 10.66 -33.38
N GLN A 151 -16.29 11.28 -32.23
CA GLN A 151 -16.53 10.67 -30.92
C GLN A 151 -17.30 11.62 -30.00
N SER A 152 -18.16 11.06 -29.15
CA SER A 152 -18.83 11.84 -28.11
C SER A 152 -17.85 12.18 -26.99
N ALA A 153 -18.21 13.15 -26.15
CA ALA A 153 -17.48 13.42 -24.91
C ALA A 153 -17.44 12.17 -24.02
N GLY A 154 -16.33 11.97 -23.31
CA GLY A 154 -16.12 10.88 -22.37
C GLY A 154 -14.81 10.12 -22.61
N ALA A 155 -14.67 9.00 -21.90
CA ALA A 155 -13.55 8.08 -22.04
C ALA A 155 -13.82 7.10 -23.20
N LEU A 156 -12.95 7.14 -24.20
CA LEU A 156 -12.98 6.24 -25.35
C LEU A 156 -11.86 5.21 -25.22
N ARG A 157 -12.23 3.94 -25.07
CA ARG A 157 -11.27 2.83 -25.08
C ARG A 157 -10.75 2.57 -26.49
N PHE A 158 -9.45 2.32 -26.58
CA PHE A 158 -8.80 1.86 -27.80
C PHE A 158 -7.93 0.64 -27.51
N GLU A 159 -7.67 -0.13 -28.57
CA GLU A 159 -6.79 -1.28 -28.54
C GLU A 159 -5.84 -1.19 -29.74
N TRP A 160 -4.60 -1.60 -29.55
CA TRP A 160 -3.59 -1.72 -30.59
C TRP A 160 -3.06 -3.15 -30.63
N ASP A 161 -3.00 -3.73 -31.82
CA ASP A 161 -2.60 -5.11 -32.05
C ASP A 161 -1.09 -5.31 -32.24
N GLY A 162 -0.30 -4.28 -31.95
CA GLY A 162 1.15 -4.31 -32.09
C GLY A 162 1.64 -4.31 -33.54
N LYS A 163 0.78 -3.97 -34.50
CA LYS A 163 1.14 -3.94 -35.92
C LYS A 163 1.31 -2.53 -36.47
N ASP A 164 2.17 -2.42 -37.48
CA ASP A 164 2.31 -1.20 -38.28
C ASP A 164 1.17 -1.03 -39.30
N ASN A 165 1.23 0.02 -40.12
CA ASN A 165 0.25 0.27 -41.19
C ASN A 165 0.30 -0.77 -42.34
N ASP A 166 1.42 -1.46 -42.51
CA ASP A 166 1.61 -2.51 -43.52
C ASP A 166 1.14 -3.89 -43.04
N GLY A 167 0.79 -4.00 -41.75
CA GLY A 167 0.32 -5.22 -41.10
C GLY A 167 1.43 -6.11 -40.54
N ASN A 168 2.68 -5.63 -40.50
CA ASN A 168 3.78 -6.35 -39.87
C ASN A 168 3.70 -6.20 -38.34
N VAL A 169 4.00 -7.28 -37.63
CA VAL A 169 4.10 -7.27 -36.15
C VAL A 169 5.38 -6.55 -35.76
N LEU A 170 5.25 -5.58 -34.87
CA LEU A 170 6.38 -4.85 -34.31
C LEU A 170 6.98 -5.61 -33.11
N PRO A 171 8.24 -5.34 -32.74
CA PRO A 171 8.87 -5.93 -31.56
C PRO A 171 8.14 -5.57 -30.25
N GLU A 172 8.33 -6.40 -29.22
CA GLU A 172 7.98 -5.99 -27.85
C GLU A 172 8.72 -4.70 -27.47
N GLY A 173 8.05 -3.82 -26.72
CA GLY A 173 8.64 -2.56 -26.31
C GLY A 173 7.61 -1.49 -25.98
N GLU A 174 8.14 -0.33 -25.61
CA GLU A 174 7.36 0.87 -25.37
C GLU A 174 7.30 1.71 -26.66
N TYR A 175 6.10 2.23 -26.93
CA TYR A 175 5.82 3.08 -28.09
C TYR A 175 5.17 4.38 -27.60
N ASP A 176 5.56 5.49 -28.21
CA ASP A 176 4.93 6.78 -27.96
C ASP A 176 3.58 6.82 -28.70
N ILE A 177 2.58 7.41 -28.07
CA ILE A 177 1.23 7.56 -28.61
C ILE A 177 0.76 9.01 -28.51
N SER A 178 -0.01 9.46 -29.49
CA SER A 178 -0.70 10.76 -29.42
C SER A 178 -2.11 10.67 -29.99
N ALA A 179 -3.07 11.30 -29.33
CA ALA A 179 -4.45 11.36 -29.73
C ALA A 179 -4.78 12.78 -30.17
N GLU A 180 -5.02 12.96 -31.46
CA GLU A 180 -5.17 14.28 -32.08
C GLU A 180 -6.47 14.35 -32.87
N GLY A 181 -7.09 15.51 -32.87
CA GLY A 181 -8.40 15.66 -33.51
C GLY A 181 -8.87 17.10 -33.61
N PHE A 182 -10.11 17.25 -34.08
CA PHE A 182 -10.78 18.54 -34.17
C PHE A 182 -11.91 18.63 -33.14
N VAL A 183 -11.86 19.68 -32.32
CA VAL A 183 -12.86 20.05 -31.33
C VAL A 183 -13.42 21.42 -31.71
N ASN A 184 -14.70 21.52 -32.04
CA ASN A 184 -15.34 22.77 -32.47
C ASN A 184 -14.61 23.48 -33.63
N GLY A 185 -14.08 22.71 -34.59
CA GLY A 185 -13.28 23.21 -35.72
C GLY A 185 -11.81 23.54 -35.42
N ASP A 186 -11.37 23.50 -34.15
CA ASP A 186 -9.98 23.73 -33.76
C ASP A 186 -9.22 22.41 -33.57
N TYR A 187 -7.97 22.37 -34.02
CA TYR A 187 -7.11 21.20 -33.85
C TYR A 187 -6.54 21.14 -32.42
N SER A 188 -6.70 20.01 -31.75
CA SER A 188 -6.23 19.78 -30.38
C SER A 188 -5.70 18.35 -30.18
N SER A 189 -4.75 18.22 -29.27
CA SER A 189 -4.41 16.93 -28.65
C SER A 189 -5.38 16.62 -27.51
N MET A 190 -5.57 15.34 -27.21
CA MET A 190 -6.42 14.85 -26.14
C MET A 190 -5.59 14.05 -25.13
N PRO A 191 -5.86 14.22 -23.82
CA PRO A 191 -5.21 13.42 -22.80
C PRO A 191 -5.56 11.95 -22.96
N MET A 192 -4.59 11.10 -22.63
CA MET A 192 -4.66 9.67 -22.80
C MET A 192 -4.15 8.95 -21.56
N ALA A 193 -4.66 7.74 -21.37
CA ALA A 193 -4.25 6.87 -20.30
C ALA A 193 -4.00 5.45 -20.84
N THR A 194 -2.95 4.80 -20.38
CA THR A 194 -2.59 3.44 -20.78
C THR A 194 -2.39 2.55 -19.56
N PHE A 195 -2.50 1.24 -19.78
CA PHE A 195 -2.29 0.27 -18.72
C PHE A 195 -0.81 0.09 -18.44
N LYS A 196 -0.42 0.37 -17.19
CA LYS A 196 0.96 0.26 -16.69
C LYS A 196 1.05 -0.81 -15.62
N ASN A 197 2.07 -1.66 -15.72
CA ASN A 197 2.27 -2.72 -14.75
C ASN A 197 2.62 -2.14 -13.36
N ILE A 198 2.00 -2.70 -12.33
CA ILE A 198 2.27 -2.37 -10.93
C ILE A 198 3.46 -3.20 -10.46
N GLU A 199 4.59 -2.55 -10.23
CA GLU A 199 5.83 -3.20 -9.83
C GLU A 199 5.87 -3.45 -8.32
N SER A 200 5.42 -2.46 -7.54
CA SER A 200 5.40 -2.55 -6.09
C SER A 200 4.36 -1.63 -5.48
N VAL A 201 4.02 -1.89 -4.22
CA VAL A 201 3.12 -1.07 -3.44
C VAL A 201 3.80 -0.62 -2.14
N ASN A 202 3.58 0.64 -1.77
CA ASN A 202 4.00 1.19 -0.49
C ASN A 202 2.75 1.50 0.35
N ILE A 203 2.77 1.10 1.62
CA ILE A 203 1.66 1.34 2.54
C ILE A 203 2.14 2.39 3.54
N ASN A 204 1.58 3.59 3.46
CA ASN A 204 1.99 4.71 4.32
C ASN A 204 0.93 5.00 5.40
N GLY A 205 0.52 3.97 6.15
CA GLY A 205 -0.44 4.10 7.25
C GLY A 205 -1.67 4.94 6.86
N ALA A 206 -1.84 6.10 7.51
CA ALA A 206 -2.94 7.04 7.25
C ALA A 206 -2.93 7.68 5.85
N SER A 207 -1.81 7.69 5.13
CA SER A 207 -1.68 8.24 3.77
C SER A 207 -2.11 7.26 2.67
N GLY A 208 -2.57 6.06 3.03
CA GLY A 208 -3.13 5.08 2.11
C GLY A 208 -2.08 4.25 1.37
N ILE A 209 -2.51 3.67 0.24
CA ILE A 209 -1.69 2.81 -0.62
C ILE A 209 -1.14 3.64 -1.76
N ILE A 210 0.18 3.58 -1.95
CA ILE A 210 0.89 4.13 -3.10
C ILE A 210 1.30 2.96 -4.00
N VAL A 211 0.96 3.07 -5.26
CA VAL A 211 1.28 2.12 -6.33
C VAL A 211 2.48 2.67 -7.08
N ASN A 212 3.50 1.84 -7.28
CA ASN A 212 4.68 2.21 -8.06
C ASN A 212 4.62 1.48 -9.39
N THR A 213 4.73 2.26 -10.45
CA THR A 213 4.81 1.80 -11.83
C THR A 213 6.06 2.39 -12.47
N LYS A 214 6.36 1.98 -13.70
CA LYS A 214 7.42 2.59 -14.52
C LYS A 214 7.26 4.10 -14.69
N GLU A 215 6.01 4.61 -14.73
CA GLU A 215 5.69 6.05 -14.83
C GLU A 215 5.91 6.80 -13.50
N GLY A 216 6.11 6.07 -12.40
CA GLY A 216 6.34 6.62 -11.08
C GLY A 216 5.34 6.14 -10.03
N ALA A 217 5.37 6.83 -8.89
CA ALA A 217 4.56 6.52 -7.72
C ALA A 217 3.25 7.34 -7.73
N VAL A 218 2.11 6.64 -7.73
CA VAL A 218 0.77 7.23 -7.78
C VAL A 218 -0.06 6.70 -6.60
N ARG A 219 -0.92 7.53 -6.02
CA ARG A 219 -1.86 7.05 -4.98
C ARG A 219 -2.91 6.15 -5.61
N LEU A 220 -3.29 5.08 -4.92
CA LEU A 220 -4.34 4.18 -5.39
C LEU A 220 -5.66 4.90 -5.71
N THR A 221 -5.97 5.99 -5.00
CA THR A 221 -7.17 6.81 -5.22
C THR A 221 -7.16 7.61 -6.52
N ASP A 222 -5.98 7.84 -7.08
CA ASP A 222 -5.78 8.67 -8.27
C ASP A 222 -5.73 7.79 -9.54
N ILE A 223 -5.79 6.46 -9.38
CA ILE A 223 -5.81 5.48 -10.47
C ILE A 223 -7.23 5.33 -10.99
N ALA A 224 -7.40 5.46 -12.31
CA ALA A 224 -8.72 5.39 -12.95
C ALA A 224 -9.31 3.97 -12.96
N GLU A 225 -8.47 2.96 -13.21
CA GLU A 225 -8.88 1.56 -13.34
C GLU A 225 -7.73 0.60 -13.00
N ILE A 226 -8.04 -0.61 -12.50
CA ILE A 226 -7.07 -1.68 -12.28
C ILE A 226 -7.59 -2.97 -12.93
N ALA A 227 -6.74 -3.64 -13.70
CA ALA A 227 -6.98 -4.93 -14.35
C ALA A 227 -6.09 -6.03 -13.75
#